data_AF-A0AAJ4W610-F1
#
_entry.id   AF-A0AAJ4W610-F1
#
_cell.length_a   1.000
_cell.length_b   1.000
_cell.length_c   1.000
_cell.angle_alpha   90.00
_cell.angle_beta   90.00
_cell.angle_gamma   90.00
#
_symmetry.space_group_name_H-M   'P 1'
#
loop_
_entity.id
_entity.type
_entity.pdbx_description
1 polymer ?
#
loop_
_entity_poly.entity_id
_entity_poly.type
_entity_poly.pdbx_seq_one_letter_code
_entity_poly.pdbx_strand_id
1 'polypeptide(L)' 'MDIEAHLHPNYRICSMSPVEIKEELSTWTREEMIAWLCWSNPTGIFIDSEAIVEYGDIIWRNEAIDLIMYKIEIMNKDE' A
#
# COMPACT_ATOMS: atom_id res chain seq x y z
N MET A 1 -6.66 8.76 -14.91
CA MET A 1 -7.04 7.53 -14.19
C MET A 1 -7.23 6.46 -15.24
N ASP A 2 -6.25 5.57 -15.42
CA ASP A 2 -6.36 4.47 -16.38
C ASP A 2 -7.50 3.57 -15.94
N ILE A 3 -8.45 3.34 -16.84
CA ILE A 3 -9.67 2.54 -16.63
C ILE A 3 -9.33 1.10 -16.18
N GLU A 4 -8.08 0.65 -16.36
CA GLU A 4 -7.58 -0.68 -16.00
C GLU A 4 -7.12 -0.80 -14.54
N ALA A 5 -6.86 0.30 -13.82
CA ALA A 5 -6.34 0.26 -12.45
C ALA A 5 -7.38 -0.27 -11.43
N HIS A 6 -8.66 0.07 -11.62
CA HIS A 6 -9.77 -0.38 -10.77
C HIS A 6 -10.11 -1.87 -10.94
N LEU A 7 -9.60 -2.51 -12.00
CA LEU A 7 -9.76 -3.96 -12.24
C LEU A 7 -8.64 -4.78 -11.60
N HIS A 8 -7.57 -4.14 -11.11
CA HIS A 8 -6.48 -4.85 -10.46
C HIS A 8 -6.95 -5.40 -9.09
N PRO A 9 -6.62 -6.65 -8.72
CA PRO A 9 -7.01 -7.24 -7.44
C PRO A 9 -6.67 -6.39 -6.22
N ASN A 10 -5.60 -5.60 -6.30
CA ASN A 10 -5.15 -4.68 -5.26
C ASN A 10 -6.13 -3.53 -4.99
N TYR A 11 -6.99 -3.17 -5.94
CA TYR A 11 -7.98 -2.11 -5.76
C TYR A 11 -9.14 -2.56 -4.84
N ARG A 12 -9.34 -3.89 -4.65
CA ARG A 12 -10.41 -4.45 -3.81
C ARG A 12 -10.45 -3.82 -2.40
N ILE A 13 -9.29 -3.56 -1.80
CA ILE A 13 -9.22 -3.02 -0.44
C ILE A 13 -9.57 -1.53 -0.37
N CYS A 14 -9.49 -0.80 -1.49
CA CYS A 14 -9.83 0.63 -1.54
C CYS A 14 -11.34 0.87 -1.33
N SER A 15 -12.17 -0.13 -1.65
CA SER A 15 -13.64 -0.07 -1.49
C SER A 15 -14.15 -0.53 -0.11
N MET A 16 -13.25 -0.93 0.79
CA MET A 16 -13.59 -1.40 2.15
C MET A 16 -13.63 -0.24 3.15
N SER A 17 -14.29 -0.44 4.29
CA SER A 17 -14.21 0.50 5.42
C SER A 17 -12.83 0.46 6.10
N PRO A 18 -12.41 1.52 6.82
CA PRO A 18 -11.13 1.55 7.52
C PRO A 18 -10.88 0.38 8.50
N VAL A 19 -11.95 -0.16 9.08
CA VAL A 19 -11.87 -1.33 9.99
C VAL A 19 -11.60 -2.60 9.19
N GLU A 20 -12.36 -2.83 8.12
CA GLU A 20 -12.18 -3.98 7.23
C GLU A 20 -10.81 -3.99 6.56
N ILE A 21 -10.28 -2.81 6.17
CA ILE A 21 -8.93 -2.69 5.62
C ILE A 21 -7.90 -3.17 6.65
N LYS A 22 -7.99 -2.72 7.90
CA LYS A 22 -7.05 -3.15 8.96
C LYS A 22 -7.14 -4.64 9.23
N GLU A 23 -8.35 -5.22 9.23
CA GLU A 23 -8.53 -6.65 9.39
C GLU A 23 -7.94 -7.44 8.21
N GLU A 24 -8.18 -7.01 6.97
CA GLU A 24 -7.61 -7.62 5.77
C GLU A 24 -6.06 -7.53 5.80
N LEU A 25 -5.49 -6.34 6.04
CA LEU A 25 -4.04 -6.14 6.17
C LEU A 25 -3.44 -6.94 7.32
N SER A 26 -4.22 -7.28 8.35
CA SER A 26 -3.74 -8.14 9.43
C SER A 26 -3.38 -9.55 8.94
N THR A 27 -3.95 -9.99 7.82
CA THR A 27 -3.68 -11.29 7.19
C THR A 27 -2.51 -11.26 6.22
N TRP A 28 -2.10 -10.06 5.76
CA TRP A 28 -1.02 -9.92 4.80
C TRP A 28 0.36 -10.05 5.46
N THR A 29 1.25 -10.66 4.69
CA THR A 29 2.70 -10.60 4.90
C THR A 29 3.24 -9.21 4.59
N ARG A 30 4.43 -8.89 5.10
CA ARG A 30 5.08 -7.62 4.83
C ARG A 30 5.36 -7.46 3.33
N GLU A 31 5.79 -8.53 2.67
CA GLU A 31 6.12 -8.57 1.26
C GLU A 31 4.89 -8.27 0.38
N GLU A 32 3.72 -8.78 0.74
CA GLU A 32 2.45 -8.45 0.07
C GLU A 32 2.10 -6.96 0.25
N MET A 33 2.33 -6.40 1.43
CA MET A 33 2.14 -4.96 1.67
C MET A 33 3.09 -4.10 0.83
N ILE A 34 4.37 -4.47 0.76
CA ILE A 34 5.36 -3.77 -0.09
C ILE A 34 4.95 -3.85 -1.56
N ALA A 35 4.53 -5.03 -2.04
CA ALA A 35 4.07 -5.20 -3.42
C ALA A 35 2.85 -4.30 -3.73
N TRP A 36 1.91 -4.17 -2.78
CA TRP A 36 0.78 -3.26 -2.93
C TRP A 36 1.23 -1.80 -2.97
N LEU A 37 2.16 -1.38 -2.10
CA LEU A 37 2.69 -0.03 -2.07
C LEU A 37 3.39 0.33 -3.39
N CYS A 38 4.24 -0.55 -3.92
CA CYS A 38 4.87 -0.39 -5.24
C CYS A 38 3.83 -0.27 -6.36
N TRP A 39 2.77 -1.06 -6.32
CA TRP A 39 1.67 -0.95 -7.28
C TRP A 39 0.92 0.40 -7.15
N SER A 40 0.63 0.83 -5.92
CA SER A 40 -0.12 2.07 -5.64
C SER A 40 0.66 3.33 -6.02
N ASN A 41 1.99 3.28 -5.95
CA ASN A 41 2.87 4.38 -6.27
C ASN A 41 4.18 3.87 -6.88
N PRO A 42 4.24 3.67 -8.21
CA PRO A 42 5.41 3.10 -8.87
C PRO A 42 6.71 3.91 -8.73
N THR A 43 6.62 5.19 -8.33
CA THR A 43 7.78 6.06 -8.07
C THR A 43 8.18 6.09 -6.60
N GLY A 44 7.46 5.37 -5.72
CA GLY A 44 7.78 5.29 -4.30
C GLY A 44 8.91 4.30 -4.01
N ILE A 45 9.71 4.61 -2.99
CA ILE A 45 10.82 3.78 -2.51
C ILE A 45 10.29 2.91 -1.38
N PHE A 46 9.96 1.66 -1.70
CA PHE A 46 9.41 0.69 -0.73
C PHE A 46 10.22 -0.61 -0.66
N ILE A 47 11.01 -0.92 -1.68
CA ILE A 47 11.82 -2.13 -1.74
C ILE A 47 13.00 -1.96 -0.78
N ASP A 48 13.28 -2.98 0.04
CA ASP A 48 14.30 -2.95 1.10
C ASP A 48 15.65 -2.41 0.62
N SER A 49 16.14 -2.85 -0.54
CA SER A 49 17.42 -2.40 -1.08
C SER A 49 17.46 -0.90 -1.40
N GLU A 50 16.34 -0.34 -1.85
CA GLU A 50 16.22 1.08 -2.16
C GLU A 50 15.99 1.90 -0.88
N ALA A 51 15.13 1.40 0.02
CA ALA A 51 14.83 2.02 1.31
C ALA A 51 16.07 2.09 2.22
N ILE A 52 16.91 1.04 2.25
CA ILE A 52 18.17 1.07 2.99
C ILE A 52 19.12 2.14 2.45
N VAL A 53 19.16 2.34 1.14
CA VAL A 53 20.03 3.35 0.52
C VAL A 53 19.53 4.77 0.80
N GLU A 54 18.22 4.98 0.69
CA GLU A 54 17.62 6.32 0.83
C GLU A 54 17.39 6.73 2.29
N TYR A 55 16.92 5.81 3.13
CA TYR A 55 16.45 6.07 4.48
C TYR A 55 17.31 5.41 5.57
N GLY A 56 18.16 4.44 5.22
CA GLY A 56 18.98 3.70 6.19
C GLY A 56 18.23 2.65 7.00
N ASP A 57 16.96 2.38 6.68
CA ASP A 57 16.12 1.33 7.28
C ASP A 57 15.16 0.77 6.23
N ILE A 58 14.52 -0.36 6.55
CA ILE A 58 13.45 -0.95 5.75
C ILE A 58 12.09 -0.50 6.28
N ILE A 59 11.04 -0.67 5.46
CA ILE A 59 9.67 -0.46 5.91
C ILE A 59 9.20 -1.69 6.67
N TRP A 60 8.94 -1.51 7.97
CA TRP A 60 8.42 -2.57 8.82
C TRP A 60 6.93 -2.76 8.62
N ARG A 61 6.43 -3.93 9.03
CA ARG A 61 5.02 -4.32 8.79
C ARG A 61 4.00 -3.31 9.32
N ASN A 62 4.20 -2.77 10.52
CA ASN A 62 3.26 -1.80 11.10
C ASN A 62 3.30 -0.47 10.33
N GLU A 63 4.47 -0.04 9.88
CA GLU A 63 4.61 1.16 9.06
C GLU A 63 3.97 0.95 7.68
N ALA A 64 4.11 -0.24 7.10
CA ALA A 64 3.45 -0.58 5.84
C ALA A 64 1.92 -0.52 5.96
N ILE A 65 1.34 -0.97 7.08
CA ILE A 65 -0.10 -0.84 7.36
C ILE A 65 -0.51 0.64 7.36
N ASP A 66 0.20 1.48 8.12
CA ASP A 66 -0.12 2.90 8.23
C ASP A 66 0.03 3.63 6.88
N LEU A 67 1.05 3.29 6.09
CA LEU A 67 1.27 3.83 4.75
C LEU A 67 0.18 3.41 3.75
N ILE A 68 -0.26 2.15 3.77
CA ILE A 68 -1.35 1.67 2.91
C ILE A 68 -2.65 2.40 3.26
N MET A 69 -2.98 2.48 4.54
CA MET A 69 -4.16 3.21 5.02
C MET A 69 -4.14 4.67 4.54
N TYR A 70 -3.01 5.35 4.71
CA TYR A 70 -2.83 6.72 4.24
C TYR A 70 -2.98 6.86 2.72
N LYS A 71 -2.44 5.90 1.93
CA LYS A 71 -2.58 5.91 0.48
C LYS A 71 -4.01 5.74 0.02
N ILE A 72 -4.76 4.81 0.63
CA ILE A 72 -6.19 4.62 0.34
C ILE A 72 -6.98 5.90 0.66
N GLU A 73 -6.71 6.54 1.80
CA GLU A 73 -7.35 7.82 2.14
C GLU A 73 -7.09 8.93 1.14
N ILE A 74 -5.91 9.00 0.53
CA ILE A 74 -5.61 9.95 -0.54
C ILE A 74 -6.36 9.57 -1.82
N MET A 75 -6.29 8.30 -2.22
CA MET A 75 -6.94 7.81 -3.45
C MET A 75 -8.44 8.08 -3.44
N ASN A 76 -9.11 7.92 -2.29
CA ASN A 76 -10.54 8.18 -2.13
C ASN A 76 -10.91 9.68 -2.08
N LYS A 77 -9.93 10.58 -1.89
CA LYS A 77 -10.16 12.04 -1.95
C LYS A 77 -9.99 12.62 -3.35
N ASP A 78 -9.28 11.90 -4.22
CA ASP A 78 -9.00 12.30 -5.59
C ASP A 78 -10.05 11.77 -6.60
N GLU A 79 -11.06 11.01 -6.13
CA GLU A 79 -12.26 10.59 -6.89
C GLU A 79 -13.42 11.60 -6.77
#